data_AF-A0A949IA33-F1
#
_entry.id   AF-A0A949IA33-F1
#
_cell.length_a   1.000
_cell.length_b   1.000
_cell.length_c   1.000
_cell.angle_alpha   90.00
_cell.angle_beta   90.00
_cell.angle_gamma   90.00
#
_symmetry.space_group_name_H-M   'P 1'
#
loop_
_entity.id
_entity.type
_entity.pdbx_description
1 polymer ?
#
loop_
_entity_poly.entity_id
_entity_poly.type
_entity_poly.pdbx_seq_one_letter_code
_entity_poly.pdbx_strand_id
1 'polypeptide(L)'
;MGIMRWHLFCHVIDNFGDAGVCWRLADALTRQHHDTVTLWIDRPEVLDQLAPGQQHVRVHRWAPHDGSGARLAADDLPDVLVEAFGCPLPDEYLADIVQKCPGVAWINLEYLSAEPYVRRSHGLPSPVMRGPAAGLTKWFFYPGFEPGTGGVPWGHLPPPAVAGPHALLFCYDNPALPAACEALLAHGLLPQLAAGSAADELAWRAP
;
A
#
# COMPACT_ATOMS: atom_id res chain seq x y z
N MET A 1 17.16 -18.85 6.78
CA MET A 1 16.97 -17.44 7.17
C MET A 1 15.99 -17.41 8.33
N GLY A 2 16.20 -16.55 9.32
CA GLY A 2 15.28 -16.38 10.45
C GLY A 2 14.03 -15.60 10.03
N ILE A 3 13.02 -15.61 10.89
CA ILE A 3 11.81 -14.76 10.79
C ILE A 3 12.24 -13.30 10.95
N MET A 4 11.85 -12.44 10.00
CA MET A 4 12.10 -11.00 10.03
C MET A 4 10.90 -10.25 10.63
N ARG A 5 11.17 -9.15 11.32
CA ARG A 5 10.15 -8.21 11.82
C ARG A 5 10.07 -6.97 10.95
N TRP A 6 8.87 -6.70 10.45
CA TRP A 6 8.60 -5.59 9.54
C TRP A 6 7.68 -4.58 10.22
N HIS A 7 8.08 -3.32 10.24
CA HIS A 7 7.19 -2.20 10.56
C HIS A 7 6.89 -1.43 9.29
N LEU A 8 5.63 -1.43 8.88
CA LEU A 8 5.14 -0.80 7.66
C LEU A 8 4.25 0.39 8.03
N PHE A 9 4.64 1.59 7.63
CA PHE A 9 3.87 2.81 7.86
C PHE A 9 3.10 3.19 6.60
N CYS A 10 1.80 3.46 6.77
CA CYS A 10 0.89 3.89 5.73
C CYS A 10 0.12 5.12 6.21
N HIS A 11 0.15 6.18 5.41
CA HIS A 11 -0.78 7.30 5.52
C HIS A 11 -1.71 7.22 4.32
N VAL A 12 -3.00 7.00 4.55
CA VAL A 12 -3.96 6.75 3.47
C VAL A 12 -4.41 8.09 2.85
N ILE A 13 -3.87 8.39 1.68
CA ILE A 13 -4.22 9.58 0.89
C ILE A 13 -5.08 9.14 -0.31
N ASP A 14 -4.66 8.12 -1.05
CA ASP A 14 -5.38 7.61 -2.23
C ASP A 14 -6.42 6.56 -1.84
N ASN A 15 -7.57 7.01 -1.35
CA ASN A 15 -8.77 6.19 -1.08
C ASN A 15 -8.46 4.83 -0.43
N PHE A 16 -8.48 3.76 -1.23
CA PHE A 16 -8.17 2.38 -0.85
C PHE A 16 -6.81 1.89 -1.39
N GLY A 17 -6.18 2.65 -2.29
CA GLY A 17 -4.95 2.30 -3.00
C GLY A 17 -3.78 2.07 -2.04
N ASP A 18 -3.44 3.09 -1.25
CA ASP A 18 -2.31 3.03 -0.31
C ASP A 18 -2.47 1.89 0.69
N ALA A 19 -3.63 1.86 1.35
CA ALA A 19 -3.97 0.82 2.32
C ALA A 19 -3.96 -0.58 1.68
N GLY A 20 -4.50 -0.71 0.46
CA GLY A 20 -4.57 -1.98 -0.25
C GLY A 20 -3.21 -2.51 -0.69
N VAL A 21 -2.31 -1.64 -1.14
CA VAL A 21 -0.92 -2.03 -1.47
C VAL A 21 -0.17 -2.43 -0.21
N CYS A 22 -0.23 -1.61 0.85
CA CYS A 22 0.40 -1.92 2.13
C CYS A 22 -0.13 -3.23 2.74
N TRP A 23 -1.43 -3.45 2.69
CA TRP A 23 -2.05 -4.69 3.15
C TRP A 23 -1.59 -5.90 2.36
N ARG A 24 -1.59 -5.83 1.02
CA ARG A 24 -1.11 -6.95 0.17
C ARG A 24 0.34 -7.30 0.45
N LEU A 25 1.19 -6.30 0.68
CA LEU A 25 2.58 -6.51 1.08
C LEU A 25 2.66 -7.22 2.44
N ALA A 26 1.93 -6.72 3.45
CA ALA A 26 1.92 -7.29 4.79
C ALA A 26 1.38 -8.74 4.84
N ASP A 27 0.29 -9.01 4.11
CA ASP A 27 -0.32 -10.33 3.97
C ASP A 27 0.65 -11.31 3.29
N ALA A 28 1.32 -10.89 2.20
CA ALA A 28 2.30 -11.72 1.50
C ALA A 28 3.51 -12.07 2.39
N LEU A 29 4.09 -11.08 3.07
CA LEU A 29 5.21 -11.30 4.00
C LEU A 29 4.84 -12.29 5.11
N THR A 30 3.66 -12.13 5.70
CA THR A 30 3.21 -13.00 6.78
C THR A 30 2.88 -14.41 6.28
N ARG A 31 2.12 -14.54 5.20
CA ARG A 31 1.60 -15.84 4.74
C ARG A 31 2.61 -16.65 3.94
N GLN A 32 3.44 -15.99 3.15
CA GLN A 32 4.38 -16.67 2.24
C GLN A 32 5.77 -16.83 2.85
N HIS A 33 6.20 -15.85 3.67
CA HIS A 33 7.54 -15.84 4.26
C HIS A 33 7.54 -16.14 5.77
N HIS A 34 6.37 -16.23 6.41
CA HIS A 34 6.23 -16.44 7.85
C HIS A 34 6.90 -15.34 8.71
N ASP A 35 7.09 -14.16 8.11
CA ASP A 35 7.58 -12.97 8.80
C ASP A 35 6.50 -12.37 9.70
N THR A 36 6.89 -11.53 10.65
CA THR A 36 5.94 -10.80 11.50
C THR A 36 5.83 -9.36 11.02
N VAL A 37 4.62 -8.90 10.75
CA VAL A 37 4.36 -7.54 10.25
C VAL A 37 3.52 -6.75 11.24
N THR A 38 3.97 -5.53 11.53
CA THR A 38 3.22 -4.46 12.20
C THR A 38 2.90 -3.37 11.17
N LEU A 39 1.63 -3.23 10.81
CA LEU A 39 1.11 -2.18 9.93
C LEU A 39 0.59 -1.01 10.76
N TRP A 40 1.31 0.11 10.72
CA TRP A 40 0.90 1.39 11.27
C TRP A 40 0.12 2.15 10.21
N ILE A 41 -1.17 2.36 10.43
CA ILE A 41 -2.08 2.98 9.46
C ILE A 41 -2.96 4.03 10.13
N ASP A 42 -3.17 5.17 9.49
CA ASP A 42 -3.97 6.27 10.05
C ASP A 42 -5.48 5.99 9.98
N ARG A 43 -5.92 5.32 8.90
CA ARG A 43 -7.30 4.90 8.66
C ARG A 43 -7.47 3.37 8.64
N PRO A 44 -7.34 2.66 9.78
CA PRO A 44 -7.48 1.20 9.85
C PRO A 44 -8.85 0.69 9.38
N GLU A 45 -9.91 1.49 9.48
CA GLU A 45 -11.26 1.18 9.00
C GLU A 45 -11.33 0.89 7.49
N VAL A 46 -10.34 1.34 6.72
CA VAL A 46 -10.21 0.99 5.29
C VAL A 46 -9.91 -0.51 5.13
N LEU A 47 -9.16 -1.10 6.07
CA LEU A 47 -8.84 -2.53 6.06
C LEU A 47 -10.04 -3.40 6.41
N ASP A 48 -10.99 -2.91 7.21
CA ASP A 48 -12.23 -3.63 7.50
C ASP A 48 -13.04 -3.91 6.22
N GLN A 49 -12.90 -3.04 5.20
CA GLN A 49 -13.53 -3.20 3.90
C GLN A 49 -12.70 -4.08 2.94
N LEU A 50 -11.38 -3.93 2.96
CA LEU A 50 -10.47 -4.64 2.04
C LEU A 50 -10.17 -6.07 2.47
N ALA A 51 -10.09 -6.32 3.77
CA ALA A 51 -9.61 -7.56 4.35
C ALA A 51 -10.35 -7.91 5.66
N PRO A 52 -11.69 -8.03 5.63
CA PRO A 52 -12.49 -8.25 6.83
C PRO A 52 -12.06 -9.50 7.59
N GLY A 53 -11.89 -9.36 8.91
CA GLY A 53 -11.63 -10.48 9.83
C GLY A 53 -10.23 -11.07 9.79
N GLN A 54 -9.27 -10.45 9.07
CA GLN A 54 -7.88 -10.90 9.06
C GLN A 54 -7.14 -10.48 10.34
N GLN A 55 -6.38 -11.41 10.94
CA GLN A 55 -5.69 -11.18 12.22
C GLN A 55 -4.20 -11.54 12.21
N HIS A 56 -3.66 -11.95 11.07
CA HIS A 56 -2.27 -12.41 10.97
C HIS A 56 -1.26 -11.26 10.85
N VAL A 57 -1.70 -10.06 10.46
CA VAL A 57 -0.91 -8.81 10.51
C VAL A 57 -1.33 -8.02 11.76
N ARG A 58 -0.37 -7.52 12.55
CA ARG A 58 -0.67 -6.60 13.66
C ARG A 58 -0.97 -5.22 13.08
N VAL A 59 -2.14 -4.67 13.36
CA VAL A 59 -2.57 -3.35 12.85
C VAL A 59 -2.65 -2.36 14.01
N HIS A 60 -1.97 -1.22 13.88
CA HIS A 60 -2.02 -0.14 14.86
C HIS A 60 -2.42 1.17 14.19
N ARG A 61 -3.30 1.93 14.87
CA ARG A 61 -3.61 3.29 14.45
C ARG A 61 -2.48 4.23 14.85
N TRP A 62 -2.11 5.13 13.96
CA TRP A 62 -1.26 6.28 14.26
C TRP A 62 -1.82 7.56 13.62
N ALA A 63 -1.39 8.73 14.09
CA ALA A 63 -1.80 10.02 13.53
C ALA A 63 -0.59 10.68 12.83
N PRO A 64 -0.59 10.82 11.49
CA PRO A 64 0.55 11.35 10.74
C PRO A 64 0.90 12.82 11.07
N HIS A 65 -0.07 13.61 11.54
CA HIS A 65 0.13 15.04 11.79
C HIS A 65 0.90 15.35 13.07
N ASP A 66 0.72 14.55 14.12
CA ASP A 66 1.37 14.74 15.42
C ASP A 66 2.19 13.53 15.88
N GLY A 67 2.20 12.46 15.09
CA GLY A 67 2.92 11.22 15.38
C GLY A 67 2.36 10.42 16.56
N SER A 68 1.17 10.75 17.05
CA SER A 68 0.55 10.03 18.16
C SER A 68 0.15 8.60 17.76
N GLY A 69 0.10 7.70 18.75
CA GLY A 69 -0.23 6.28 18.54
C GLY A 69 0.93 5.40 18.06
N ALA A 70 1.93 5.95 17.36
CA ALA A 70 3.11 5.20 16.92
C ALA A 70 4.27 5.33 17.91
N ARG A 71 4.58 4.25 18.63
CA ARG A 71 5.70 4.16 19.57
C ARG A 71 6.42 2.83 19.43
N LEU A 72 7.75 2.85 19.52
CA LEU A 72 8.56 1.65 19.41
C LEU A 72 8.58 0.91 20.76
N ALA A 73 7.91 -0.24 20.82
CA ALA A 73 7.95 -1.10 22.00
C ALA A 73 9.32 -1.76 22.15
N ALA A 74 9.77 -1.98 23.39
CA ALA A 74 11.11 -2.50 23.67
C ALA A 74 11.32 -3.94 23.15
N ASP A 75 10.25 -4.71 23.05
CA ASP A 75 10.19 -6.08 22.57
C ASP A 75 9.78 -6.19 21.08
N ASP A 76 9.51 -5.08 20.41
CA ASP A 76 9.03 -5.03 19.03
C ASP A 76 9.94 -4.17 18.13
N LEU A 77 11.22 -4.52 18.10
CA LEU A 77 12.23 -3.85 17.29
C LEU A 77 12.20 -4.37 15.85
N PRO A 78 12.01 -3.53 14.82
CA PRO A 78 11.97 -3.99 13.44
C PRO A 78 13.36 -4.31 12.90
N ASP A 79 13.44 -5.37 12.09
CA ASP A 79 14.58 -5.60 11.20
C ASP A 79 14.45 -4.74 9.93
N VAL A 80 13.21 -4.50 9.49
CA VAL A 80 12.88 -3.67 8.32
C VAL A 80 11.82 -2.63 8.66
N LEU A 81 12.11 -1.37 8.32
CA LEU A 81 11.19 -0.24 8.42
C LEU A 81 10.79 0.19 7.02
N VAL A 82 9.50 0.19 6.71
CA VAL A 82 8.96 0.63 5.42
C VAL A 82 8.17 1.92 5.61
N GLU A 83 8.68 2.99 5.00
CA GLU A 83 7.98 4.26 4.77
C GLU A 83 7.21 4.14 3.46
N ALA A 84 5.89 3.97 3.49
CA ALA A 84 5.11 3.86 2.26
C ALA A 84 4.71 5.24 1.74
N PHE A 85 4.98 5.47 0.46
CA PHE A 85 4.54 6.63 -0.33
C PHE A 85 4.97 7.97 0.27
N GLY A 86 6.15 8.01 0.89
CA GLY A 86 6.69 9.23 1.52
C GLY A 86 5.89 9.72 2.73
N CYS A 87 5.18 8.83 3.44
CA CYS A 87 4.44 9.22 4.64
C CYS A 87 5.39 9.77 5.73
N PRO A 88 4.98 10.79 6.52
CA PRO A 88 5.86 11.43 7.49
C PRO A 88 5.99 10.59 8.77
N LEU A 89 7.06 9.80 8.91
CA LEU A 89 7.27 8.98 10.12
C LEU A 89 7.43 9.86 11.37
N PRO A 90 6.94 9.44 12.56
CA PRO A 90 7.06 10.22 13.79
C PRO A 90 8.51 10.40 14.23
N ASP A 91 8.88 11.63 14.59
CA ASP A 91 10.22 11.98 15.06
C ASP A 91 10.68 11.14 16.26
N GLU A 92 9.80 10.93 17.25
CA GLU A 92 10.10 10.10 18.43
C GLU A 92 10.36 8.64 18.05
N TYR A 93 9.59 8.10 17.11
CA TYR A 93 9.77 6.73 16.62
C TYR A 93 11.11 6.59 15.89
N LEU A 94 11.46 7.55 15.05
CA LEU A 94 12.74 7.57 14.33
C LEU A 94 13.94 7.72 15.26
N ALA A 95 13.87 8.59 16.27
CA ALA A 95 14.91 8.73 17.29
C ALA A 95 15.16 7.41 18.03
N ASP A 96 14.07 6.73 18.40
CA ASP A 96 14.12 5.40 19.02
C ASP A 96 14.76 4.34 18.11
N ILE A 97 14.43 4.36 16.81
CA ILE A 97 15.04 3.46 15.83
C ILE A 97 16.54 3.69 15.72
N VAL A 98 17.01 4.95 15.65
CA VAL A 98 18.45 5.26 15.63
C VAL A 98 19.16 4.71 16.87
N GLN A 99 18.54 4.87 18.04
CA GLN A 99 19.14 4.48 19.31
C GLN A 99 19.13 2.96 19.53
N LYS A 100 18.01 2.29 19.22
CA LYS A 100 17.75 0.89 19.59
C LYS A 100 18.00 -0.08 18.43
N CYS A 101 17.89 0.39 17.19
CA CYS A 101 17.94 -0.40 15.96
C CYS A 101 18.80 0.27 14.86
N PRO A 102 20.07 0.66 15.13
CA PRO A 102 20.88 1.40 14.15
C PRO A 102 21.14 0.63 12.84
N GLY A 103 20.93 -0.69 12.83
CA GLY A 103 21.06 -1.57 11.66
C GLY A 103 19.76 -1.85 10.90
N VAL A 104 18.66 -1.16 11.21
CA VAL A 104 17.38 -1.36 10.52
C VAL A 104 17.53 -1.13 9.01
N ALA A 105 16.93 -2.00 8.20
CA ALA A 105 16.79 -1.74 6.78
C ALA A 105 15.62 -0.77 6.57
N TRP A 106 15.91 0.48 6.21
CA TRP A 106 14.87 1.47 5.95
C TRP A 106 14.57 1.57 4.45
N ILE A 107 13.39 1.11 4.07
CA ILE A 107 12.88 1.15 2.69
C ILE A 107 11.88 2.30 2.57
N ASN A 108 12.04 3.13 1.54
CA ASN A 108 11.01 4.05 1.10
C ASN A 108 10.29 3.44 -0.11
N LEU A 109 9.07 2.94 0.10
CA LEU A 109 8.25 2.31 -0.92
C LEU A 109 7.51 3.38 -1.73
N GLU A 110 7.78 3.43 -3.03
CA GLU A 110 7.22 4.43 -3.92
C GLU A 110 6.04 3.89 -4.71
N TYR A 111 5.28 4.80 -5.34
CA TYR A 111 4.20 4.40 -6.24
C TYR A 111 4.74 3.65 -7.46
N LEU A 112 3.93 2.70 -7.96
CA LEU A 112 4.19 2.01 -9.21
C LEU A 112 4.18 3.00 -10.37
N SER A 113 5.24 3.00 -11.19
CA SER A 113 5.28 3.78 -12.42
C SER A 113 5.92 2.98 -13.57
N ALA A 114 5.49 3.29 -14.79
CA ALA A 114 6.10 2.80 -16.02
C ALA A 114 7.11 3.81 -16.61
N GLU A 115 7.36 4.92 -15.92
CA GLU A 115 8.25 5.96 -16.43
C GLU A 115 9.73 5.53 -16.37
N PRO A 116 10.57 5.97 -17.32
CA PRO A 116 11.97 5.55 -17.39
C PRO A 116 12.81 5.89 -16.15
N TYR A 117 12.33 6.79 -15.27
CA TYR A 117 13.06 7.14 -14.05
C TYR A 117 13.05 6.05 -13.00
N VAL A 118 12.02 5.23 -12.97
CA VAL A 118 11.82 4.18 -11.97
C VAL A 118 13.05 3.27 -11.90
N ARG A 119 13.54 2.82 -13.05
CA ARG A 119 14.71 1.94 -13.14
C ARG A 119 16.00 2.56 -12.62
N ARG A 120 16.22 3.86 -12.85
CA ARG A 120 17.44 4.55 -12.40
C ARG A 120 17.36 4.98 -10.93
N SER A 121 16.15 5.11 -10.38
CA SER A 121 15.91 5.53 -9.01
C SER A 121 15.76 4.35 -8.04
N HIS A 122 15.34 3.18 -8.53
CA HIS A 122 15.23 1.98 -7.73
C HIS A 122 16.58 1.57 -7.13
N GLY A 123 16.60 1.27 -5.83
CA GLY A 123 17.80 0.88 -5.09
C GLY A 123 18.75 2.03 -4.76
N LEU A 124 18.41 3.29 -5.06
CA LEU A 124 19.26 4.41 -4.67
C LEU A 124 19.22 4.65 -3.15
N PRO A 125 20.38 4.90 -2.52
CA PRO A 125 20.44 5.32 -1.14
C PRO A 125 20.11 6.81 -1.01
N SER A 126 19.46 7.17 0.09
CA SER A 126 19.20 8.53 0.54
C SER A 126 19.63 8.67 2.00
N PRO A 127 20.91 9.06 2.23
CA PRO A 127 21.42 9.31 3.58
C PRO A 127 20.66 10.46 4.26
N VAL A 128 20.21 10.23 5.49
CA VAL A 128 19.55 11.24 6.30
C VAL A 128 20.61 12.05 7.04
N MET A 129 20.77 13.30 6.64
CA MET A 129 21.85 14.18 7.13
C MET A 129 21.47 15.01 8.36
N ARG A 130 20.16 15.17 8.64
CA ARG A 130 19.63 16.03 9.71
C ARG A 130 18.34 15.43 10.28
N GLY A 131 17.97 15.89 11.47
CA GLY A 131 16.74 15.47 12.15
C GLY A 131 16.91 14.19 12.98
N PRO A 132 15.80 13.64 13.49
CA PRO A 132 15.81 12.53 14.45
C PRO A 132 16.41 11.23 13.90
N ALA A 133 16.34 11.03 12.58
CA ALA A 133 16.90 9.86 11.90
C ALA A 133 18.30 10.09 11.32
N ALA A 134 18.99 11.16 11.71
CA ALA A 134 20.32 11.47 11.18
C ALA A 134 21.30 10.29 11.38
N GLY A 135 21.99 9.90 10.30
CA GLY A 135 22.88 8.76 10.27
C GLY A 135 22.28 7.48 9.69
N LEU A 136 20.95 7.39 9.55
CA LEU A 136 20.32 6.31 8.80
C LEU A 136 20.36 6.58 7.29
N THR A 137 20.21 5.51 6.51
CA THR A 137 20.07 5.59 5.05
C THR A 137 18.75 4.97 4.65
N LYS A 138 17.93 5.75 3.93
CA LYS A 138 16.75 5.25 3.24
C LYS A 138 17.13 4.63 1.91
N TRP A 139 16.47 3.56 1.52
CA TRP A 139 16.63 2.94 0.20
C TRP A 139 15.33 3.08 -0.58
N PHE A 140 15.40 3.76 -1.73
CA PHE A 140 14.24 3.92 -2.58
C PHE A 140 13.86 2.59 -3.24
N PHE A 141 12.64 2.14 -3.02
CA PHE A 141 12.07 0.98 -3.69
C PHE A 141 10.97 1.45 -4.63
N TYR A 142 11.30 1.57 -5.91
CA TYR A 142 10.34 1.89 -6.97
C TYR A 142 9.81 0.62 -7.66
N PRO A 143 8.53 0.24 -7.48
CA PRO A 143 7.89 -0.80 -8.27
C PRO A 143 7.81 -0.38 -9.75
N GLY A 144 7.90 -1.35 -10.67
CA GLY A 144 7.83 -1.08 -12.11
C GLY A 144 7.79 -2.36 -12.95
N PHE A 145 7.58 -2.20 -14.25
CA PHE A 145 7.31 -3.31 -15.16
C PHE A 145 8.53 -3.88 -15.89
N GLU A 146 9.71 -3.29 -15.72
CA GLU A 146 10.93 -3.66 -16.45
C GLU A 146 11.99 -4.29 -15.54
N PRO A 147 12.92 -5.08 -16.10
CA PRO A 147 14.10 -5.51 -15.36
C PRO A 147 14.88 -4.32 -14.78
N GLY A 148 15.26 -4.43 -13.50
CA GLY A 148 15.99 -3.38 -12.78
C GLY A 148 15.09 -2.41 -11.99
N THR A 149 13.78 -2.63 -11.97
CA THR A 149 12.85 -2.01 -11.01
C THR A 149 12.57 -2.97 -9.84
N GLY A 150 11.73 -2.54 -8.89
CA GLY A 150 11.23 -3.37 -7.79
C GLY A 150 10.16 -4.39 -8.19
N GLY A 151 9.85 -4.52 -9.48
CA GLY A 151 8.83 -5.43 -9.98
C GLY A 151 7.40 -5.02 -9.59
N VAL A 152 6.47 -5.96 -9.68
CA VAL A 152 5.07 -5.80 -9.29
C VAL A 152 4.67 -6.90 -8.31
N PRO A 153 3.88 -6.59 -7.26
CA PRO A 153 3.35 -7.62 -6.38
C PRO A 153 2.49 -8.59 -7.20
N TRP A 154 2.84 -9.88 -7.16
CA TRP A 154 2.07 -10.93 -7.81
C TRP A 154 1.42 -11.84 -6.77
N GLY A 155 0.17 -12.21 -7.00
CA GLY A 155 -0.59 -13.10 -6.14
C GLY A 155 -1.58 -13.93 -6.96
N HIS A 156 -2.13 -14.98 -6.35
CA HIS A 156 -3.18 -15.76 -6.98
C HIS A 156 -4.49 -14.96 -7.01
N LEU A 157 -4.94 -14.59 -8.20
CA LEU A 157 -6.27 -14.02 -8.39
C LEU A 157 -7.28 -15.17 -8.49
N PRO A 158 -8.38 -15.15 -7.70
CA PRO A 158 -9.45 -16.10 -7.92
C PRO A 158 -10.04 -15.92 -9.33
N PRO A 159 -10.58 -16.99 -9.94
CA PRO A 159 -11.27 -16.86 -11.22
C PRO A 159 -12.44 -15.87 -11.08
N PRO A 160 -12.77 -15.12 -12.15
CA PRO A 160 -13.90 -14.21 -12.14
C PRO A 160 -15.19 -14.97 -11.78
N ALA A 161 -15.98 -14.41 -10.87
CA ALA A 161 -17.19 -15.05 -10.34
C ALA A 161 -18.39 -15.02 -11.30
N VAL A 162 -18.22 -14.47 -12.51
CA VAL A 162 -19.32 -14.14 -13.42
C VAL A 162 -19.23 -15.01 -14.67
N ALA A 163 -20.35 -15.64 -15.01
CA ALA A 163 -20.50 -16.40 -16.24
C ALA A 163 -20.86 -15.50 -17.43
N GLY A 164 -20.33 -15.82 -18.61
CA GLY A 164 -20.60 -15.12 -19.87
C GLY A 164 -19.73 -13.88 -20.11
N PRO A 165 -19.81 -13.27 -21.30
CA PRO A 165 -19.02 -12.09 -21.66
C PRO A 165 -19.45 -10.85 -20.82
N HIS A 166 -18.52 -10.32 -20.02
CA HIS A 166 -18.77 -9.19 -19.14
C HIS A 166 -17.54 -8.29 -19.02
N ALA A 167 -17.74 -7.05 -18.54
CA ALA A 167 -16.67 -6.12 -18.21
C ALA A 167 -16.87 -5.59 -16.79
N LEU A 168 -15.89 -5.81 -15.91
CA LEU A 168 -15.86 -5.18 -14.60
C LEU A 168 -15.37 -3.74 -14.73
N LEU A 169 -16.15 -2.80 -14.22
CA LEU A 169 -15.88 -1.37 -14.24
C LEU A 169 -15.61 -0.91 -12.80
N PHE A 170 -14.37 -0.50 -12.55
CA PHE A 170 -13.95 0.12 -11.31
C PHE A 170 -13.18 1.40 -11.66
N CYS A 171 -13.80 2.54 -11.42
CA CYS A 171 -13.22 3.85 -11.70
C CYS A 171 -13.72 4.87 -10.69
N TYR A 172 -13.06 6.02 -10.68
CA TYR A 172 -13.58 7.23 -10.07
C TYR A 172 -14.72 7.80 -10.92
N ASP A 173 -15.31 8.90 -10.44
CA ASP A 173 -16.31 9.68 -11.16
C ASP A 173 -15.78 10.01 -12.56
N ASN A 174 -16.55 9.62 -13.58
CA ASN A 174 -16.09 9.69 -14.95
C ASN A 174 -17.26 9.99 -15.89
N PRO A 175 -17.29 11.18 -16.51
CA PRO A 175 -18.38 11.58 -17.39
C PRO A 175 -18.50 10.71 -18.66
N ALA A 176 -17.46 9.96 -19.02
CA ALA A 176 -17.48 9.03 -20.14
C ALA A 176 -18.10 7.67 -19.79
N LEU A 177 -18.39 7.39 -18.51
CA LEU A 177 -18.88 6.10 -18.05
C LEU A 177 -20.22 5.68 -18.68
N PRO A 178 -21.24 6.55 -18.83
CA PRO A 178 -22.48 6.16 -19.51
C PRO A 178 -22.25 5.69 -20.95
N ALA A 179 -21.45 6.46 -21.71
CA ALA A 179 -21.12 6.11 -23.11
C ALA A 179 -20.33 4.80 -23.20
N ALA A 180 -19.42 4.55 -22.24
CA ALA A 180 -18.70 3.28 -22.15
C ALA A 180 -19.66 2.09 -21.89
N CYS A 181 -20.62 2.25 -20.98
CA CYS A 181 -21.63 1.23 -20.69
C CYS A 181 -22.51 0.92 -21.92
N GLU A 182 -22.98 1.95 -22.64
CA GLU A 182 -23.74 1.77 -23.88
C GLU A 182 -22.93 1.04 -24.95
N ALA A 183 -21.66 1.40 -25.12
CA ALA A 183 -20.76 0.74 -26.06
C ALA A 183 -20.54 -0.75 -25.71
N LEU A 184 -20.37 -1.07 -24.42
CA LEU A 184 -20.23 -2.46 -23.95
C LEU A 184 -21.49 -3.28 -24.26
N LEU A 185 -22.67 -2.75 -23.94
CA LEU A 185 -23.95 -3.41 -24.22
C LEU A 185 -24.17 -3.63 -25.72
N ALA A 186 -23.84 -2.65 -26.55
CA ALA A 186 -23.93 -2.76 -28.00
C ALA A 186 -23.05 -3.88 -28.58
N HIS A 187 -21.98 -4.27 -27.88
CA HIS A 187 -21.08 -5.38 -28.25
C HIS A 187 -21.36 -6.68 -27.48
N GLY A 188 -22.50 -6.77 -26.79
CA GLY A 188 -22.91 -7.97 -26.06
C GLY A 188 -22.11 -8.24 -24.79
N LEU A 189 -21.42 -7.23 -24.24
CA LEU A 189 -20.73 -7.30 -22.95
C LEU A 189 -21.62 -6.69 -21.87
N LEU A 190 -21.86 -7.43 -20.79
CA LEU A 190 -22.57 -6.89 -19.62
C LEU A 190 -21.61 -6.04 -18.77
N PRO A 191 -21.82 -4.71 -18.63
CA PRO A 191 -21.05 -3.91 -17.70
C PRO A 191 -21.44 -4.25 -16.25
N GLN A 192 -20.45 -4.50 -15.42
CA GLN A 192 -20.61 -4.69 -13.98
C GLN A 192 -19.85 -3.61 -13.23
N LEU A 193 -20.59 -2.74 -12.55
CA LEU A 193 -19.99 -1.67 -11.77
C LEU A 193 -19.62 -2.21 -10.39
N ALA A 194 -18.35 -2.06 -10.04
CA ALA A 194 -17.93 -2.24 -8.67
C ALA A 194 -18.58 -1.16 -7.79
N ALA A 195 -18.91 -1.51 -6.54
CA ALA A 195 -19.39 -0.53 -5.57
C ALA A 195 -18.37 0.61 -5.40
N GLY A 196 -18.85 1.85 -5.37
CA GLY A 196 -18.01 3.03 -5.30
C GLY A 196 -18.61 4.21 -6.06
N SER A 197 -17.86 5.30 -6.13
CA SER A 197 -18.36 6.61 -6.58
C SER A 197 -18.96 6.59 -8.00
N ALA A 198 -18.33 5.83 -8.91
CA ALA A 198 -18.84 5.62 -10.27
C ALA A 198 -20.21 4.92 -10.33
N ALA A 199 -20.47 3.96 -9.43
CA ALA A 199 -21.76 3.29 -9.37
C ALA A 199 -22.85 4.22 -8.82
N ASP A 200 -22.50 5.02 -7.80
CA ASP A 200 -23.41 5.99 -7.18
C ASP A 200 -23.84 7.08 -8.17
N GLU A 201 -22.91 7.55 -9.01
CA GLU A 201 -23.20 8.55 -10.06
C GLU A 201 -24.24 8.05 -11.07
N LEU A 202 -24.10 6.80 -11.53
CA LEU A 202 -25.03 6.21 -12.48
C LEU A 202 -26.41 5.93 -11.86
N ALA A 203 -26.45 5.54 -10.59
CA ALA A 203 -27.71 5.35 -9.87
C ALA A 203 -28.50 6.66 -9.73
N TRP A 204 -27.82 7.79 -9.53
CA TRP A 204 -28.46 9.11 -9.48
C TRP A 204 -29.02 9.59 -10.83
N ARG A 205 -28.43 9.16 -11.95
CA ARG A 205 -28.84 9.54 -13.31
C ARG A 205 -29.96 8.66 -13.88
N ALA A 206 -30.33 7.56 -13.21
CA ALA A 206 -31.48 6.75 -13.61
C ALA A 206 -32.79 7.52 -13.29
N PRO A 207 -33.72 7.65 -14.25
CA PRO A 207 -34.95 8.44 -14.11
C PRO A 207 -35.94 7.88 -13.07
#